data_AF-A0A945R023-F1
#
_entry.id   AF-A0A945R023-F1
#
_cell.length_a   1.000
_cell.length_b   1.000
_cell.length_c   1.000
_cell.angle_alpha   90.00
_cell.angle_beta   90.00
_cell.angle_gamma   90.00
#
_symmetry.space_group_name_H-M   'P 1'
#
loop_
_entity.id
_entity.type
_entity.pdbx_description
1 polymer ?
#
loop_
_entity_poly.entity_id
_entity_poly.type
_entity_poly.pdbx_seq_one_letter_code
_entity_poly.pdbx_strand_id
1 'polypeptide(L)'
;MKNFTRNALSSLIALSAFAGNHAAAADVSYNIGFASEYYFRGILQKESSASAGVDIESNGFYAGAWTADVGDGLEVDLYGGYGFETESGLTGSIGFTGYYYTGDFDDTYEEINLGLGYGMFSLGYSSGEWDGFGTPSDYDFLELGFETEMGLYGKYGSFGKDADGDYLEFGYGTTVSEIDLGVSFIFSDDLGDQADAESQAVIFSVGKSF
;
A
#
# COMPACT_ATOMS: atom_id res chain seq x y z
N MET A 1 0.93 25.84 -18.08
CA MET A 1 1.20 24.62 -17.29
C MET A 1 -0.15 24.08 -16.84
N LYS A 2 -0.38 22.76 -16.93
CA LYS A 2 -1.50 22.12 -16.22
C LYS A 2 -0.97 21.74 -14.85
N ASN A 3 -1.64 22.14 -13.78
CA ASN A 3 -1.36 21.62 -12.46
C ASN A 3 -2.13 20.30 -12.36
N PHE A 4 -1.43 19.17 -12.38
CA PHE A 4 -2.06 17.88 -12.09
C PHE A 4 -2.43 17.88 -10.60
N THR A 5 -3.68 17.54 -10.32
CA THR A 5 -4.15 17.42 -8.93
C THR A 5 -3.77 16.01 -8.47
N ARG A 6 -2.89 15.89 -7.46
CA ARG A 6 -2.71 14.61 -6.74
C ARG A 6 -4.05 14.28 -6.11
N ASN A 7 -4.74 13.26 -6.62
CA ASN A 7 -5.72 12.53 -5.83
C ASN A 7 -4.88 11.55 -4.99
N ALA A 8 -5.10 11.51 -3.68
CA ALA A 8 -4.42 10.56 -2.80
C ALA A 8 -5.47 9.64 -2.17
N LEU A 9 -5.44 8.35 -2.47
CA LEU A 9 -6.28 7.36 -1.78
C LEU A 9 -5.68 5.95 -1.76
N SER A 10 -4.93 5.71 -0.68
CA SER A 10 -5.23 4.62 0.26
C SER A 10 -5.50 3.22 -0.32
N SER A 11 -4.48 2.61 -0.90
CA SER A 11 -4.16 1.19 -0.65
C SER A 11 -2.64 1.05 -0.64
N LEU A 12 -2.07 0.31 0.31
CA LEU A 12 -0.61 0.12 0.45
C LEU A 12 -0.06 -0.46 -0.88
N ILE A 13 1.10 -0.07 -1.40
CA ILE A 13 2.18 0.78 -0.85
C ILE A 13 2.17 2.18 -1.48
N ALA A 14 2.53 3.21 -0.72
CA ALA A 14 2.63 4.60 -1.19
C ALA A 14 3.83 4.84 -2.15
N LEU A 15 3.67 4.52 -3.43
CA LEU A 15 4.65 4.87 -4.47
C LEU A 15 4.59 6.38 -4.77
N SER A 16 5.40 7.17 -4.05
CA SER A 16 5.38 8.63 -4.03
C SER A 16 5.87 9.30 -5.33
N ALA A 17 5.12 9.19 -6.43
CA ALA A 17 5.43 9.84 -7.70
C ALA A 17 5.36 11.38 -7.61
N PHE A 18 6.48 12.02 -7.24
CA PHE A 18 6.59 13.46 -6.97
C PHE A 18 7.56 14.20 -7.92
N ALA A 19 7.09 14.49 -9.13
CA ALA A 19 7.76 15.39 -10.06
C ALA A 19 7.78 16.86 -9.57
N GLY A 20 8.73 17.21 -8.69
CA GLY A 20 8.84 18.54 -8.07
C GLY A 20 10.29 19.04 -7.91
N ASN A 21 10.82 19.72 -8.92
CA ASN A 21 12.23 20.14 -8.94
C ASN A 21 12.51 21.44 -8.13
N HIS A 22 12.57 21.32 -6.80
CA HIS A 22 13.08 22.34 -5.88
C HIS A 22 14.04 21.74 -4.84
N ALA A 23 14.90 22.57 -4.22
CA ALA A 23 16.17 22.10 -3.67
C ALA A 23 16.27 22.16 -2.13
N ALA A 24 16.90 21.10 -1.58
CA ALA A 24 17.65 21.09 -0.32
C ALA A 24 16.88 21.29 1.00
N ALA A 25 15.58 21.02 1.01
CA ALA A 25 14.89 20.50 2.20
C ALA A 25 14.57 19.01 1.99
N ALA A 26 14.29 18.28 3.07
CA ALA A 26 13.56 17.03 2.97
C ALA A 26 12.08 17.36 3.19
N ASP A 27 11.23 16.93 2.28
CA ASP A 27 9.79 17.13 2.39
C ASP A 27 9.23 16.07 3.34
N VAL A 28 8.43 16.51 4.32
CA VAL A 28 7.83 15.66 5.35
C VAL A 28 6.32 15.81 5.27
N SER A 29 5.60 14.72 5.06
CA SER A 29 4.14 14.66 5.03
C SER A 29 3.60 13.77 6.14
N TYR A 30 2.34 14.00 6.51
CA TYR A 30 1.62 13.16 7.46
C TYR A 30 0.28 12.74 6.87
N ASN A 31 -0.22 11.58 7.26
CA ASN A 31 -1.55 11.12 6.88
C ASN A 31 -2.30 10.52 8.09
N ILE A 32 -3.63 10.62 8.06
CA ILE A 32 -4.54 9.88 8.95
C ILE A 32 -5.69 9.29 8.12
N GLY A 33 -6.18 8.11 8.52
CA GLY A 33 -7.20 7.38 7.78
C GLY A 33 -8.14 6.57 8.67
N PHE A 34 -9.27 6.17 8.08
CA PHE A 34 -10.18 5.15 8.58
C PHE A 34 -10.76 4.37 7.40
N ALA A 35 -10.87 3.06 7.54
CA ALA A 35 -11.53 2.17 6.59
C ALA A 35 -12.60 1.32 7.30
N SER A 36 -13.74 1.10 6.63
CA SER A 36 -14.80 0.23 7.16
C SER A 36 -14.32 -1.20 7.40
N GLU A 37 -13.40 -1.66 6.55
CA GLU A 37 -12.66 -2.92 6.61
C GLU A 37 -11.24 -2.64 6.09
N TYR A 38 -10.21 -3.12 6.79
CA TYR A 38 -8.81 -3.00 6.37
C TYR A 38 -8.33 -4.34 5.82
N TYR A 39 -7.87 -4.31 4.58
CA TYR A 39 -7.32 -5.44 3.85
C TYR A 39 -5.84 -5.20 3.52
N PHE A 40 -4.99 -6.17 3.80
CA PHE A 40 -3.60 -6.23 3.35
C PHE A 40 -3.50 -7.32 2.27
N ARG A 41 -3.12 -6.93 1.05
CA ARG A 41 -2.93 -7.84 -0.11
C ARG A 41 -4.09 -8.85 -0.34
N GLY A 42 -5.33 -8.42 -0.11
CA GLY A 42 -6.53 -9.26 -0.24
C GLY A 42 -6.94 -10.07 0.99
N ILE A 43 -6.12 -10.08 2.06
CA ILE A 43 -6.43 -10.70 3.36
C ILE A 43 -7.06 -9.65 4.28
N LEU A 44 -8.26 -9.92 4.82
CA LEU A 44 -8.93 -9.05 5.79
C LEU A 44 -8.16 -9.05 7.12
N GLN A 45 -7.60 -7.90 7.48
CA GLN A 45 -6.92 -7.71 8.76
C GLN A 45 -7.92 -7.36 9.87
N LYS A 46 -8.81 -6.39 9.62
CA LYS A 46 -9.75 -5.92 10.65
C LYS A 46 -10.98 -5.17 10.11
N GLU A 47 -12.15 -5.44 10.67
CA GLU A 47 -13.30 -4.53 10.59
C GLU A 47 -13.03 -3.22 11.35
N SER A 48 -13.38 -2.08 10.76
CA SER A 48 -13.28 -0.73 11.34
C SER A 48 -11.88 -0.40 11.89
N SER A 49 -10.92 -0.25 10.98
CA SER A 49 -9.54 0.14 11.31
C SER A 49 -9.33 1.65 11.14
N ALA A 50 -8.57 2.24 12.06
CA ALA A 50 -8.03 3.59 11.95
C ALA A 50 -6.52 3.53 11.78
N SER A 51 -5.96 4.43 10.97
CA SER A 51 -4.55 4.43 10.61
C SER A 51 -3.93 5.84 10.61
N ALA A 52 -2.60 5.88 10.67
CA ALA A 52 -1.82 7.11 10.54
C ALA A 52 -0.42 6.81 9.97
N GLY A 53 0.19 7.79 9.33
CA GLY A 53 1.55 7.67 8.81
C GLY A 53 2.33 8.99 8.74
N VAL A 54 3.63 8.85 8.58
CA VAL A 54 4.60 9.94 8.39
C VAL A 54 5.65 9.52 7.37
N ASP A 55 5.89 10.38 6.39
CA ASP A 55 6.85 10.17 5.31
C ASP A 55 7.94 11.26 5.33
N ILE A 56 9.14 10.92 4.86
CA ILE A 56 10.20 11.87 4.57
C ILE A 56 10.88 11.53 3.22
N GLU A 57 10.85 12.48 2.29
CA GLU A 57 11.43 12.34 0.95
C GLU A 57 12.55 13.38 0.72
N SER A 58 13.64 12.97 0.07
CA SER A 58 14.73 13.84 -0.34
C SER A 58 15.50 13.24 -1.52
N ASN A 59 15.48 13.93 -2.67
CA ASN A 59 16.30 13.60 -3.84
C ASN A 59 16.11 12.15 -4.34
N GLY A 60 14.87 11.66 -4.36
CA GLY A 60 14.51 10.29 -4.74
C GLY A 60 14.63 9.25 -3.62
N PHE A 61 15.38 9.53 -2.55
CA PHE A 61 15.33 8.71 -1.34
C PHE A 61 14.06 9.01 -0.54
N TYR A 62 13.38 7.96 -0.08
CA TYR A 62 12.24 8.06 0.81
C TYR A 62 12.44 7.16 2.04
N ALA A 63 11.83 7.53 3.16
CA ALA A 63 11.60 6.66 4.31
C ALA A 63 10.29 7.08 4.98
N GLY A 64 9.68 6.18 5.74
CA GLY A 64 8.46 6.50 6.47
C GLY A 64 8.09 5.44 7.50
N ALA A 65 7.03 5.74 8.23
CA ALA A 65 6.38 4.83 9.14
C ALA A 65 4.87 4.97 9.02
N TRP A 66 4.16 3.85 8.96
CA TRP A 66 2.70 3.79 8.95
C TRP A 66 2.23 2.86 10.07
N THR A 67 0.96 2.99 10.47
CA THR A 67 0.37 2.12 11.48
C THR A 67 -1.14 2.03 11.33
N ALA A 68 -1.69 0.85 11.61
CA ALA A 68 -3.12 0.60 11.67
C ALA A 68 -3.52 -0.18 12.93
N ASP A 69 -4.75 0.08 13.38
CA ASP A 69 -5.45 -0.74 14.36
C ASP A 69 -5.85 -2.09 13.70
N VAL A 70 -5.28 -3.20 14.21
CA VAL A 70 -5.57 -4.58 13.79
C VAL A 70 -6.36 -5.37 14.84
N GLY A 71 -6.98 -4.68 15.81
CA GLY A 71 -7.82 -5.28 16.85
C GLY A 71 -7.04 -5.80 18.05
N ASP A 72 -5.99 -6.61 17.86
CA ASP A 72 -5.02 -6.93 18.92
C ASP A 72 -3.71 -6.13 18.75
N GLY A 73 -3.75 -4.90 19.23
CA GLY A 73 -2.64 -3.96 19.11
C GLY A 73 -2.63 -3.21 17.77
N LEU A 74 -1.43 -2.87 17.32
CA LEU A 74 -1.17 -2.14 16.08
C LEU A 74 -0.26 -2.95 15.16
N GLU A 75 -0.52 -2.85 13.87
CA GLU A 75 0.47 -3.03 12.81
C GLU A 75 1.32 -1.76 12.73
N VAL A 76 2.63 -1.89 12.56
CA VAL A 76 3.58 -0.78 12.47
C VAL A 76 4.57 -1.06 11.34
N ASP A 77 4.41 -0.36 10.24
CA ASP A 77 5.27 -0.46 9.07
C ASP A 77 6.47 0.47 9.23
N LEU A 78 7.66 -0.02 8.88
CA LEU A 78 8.85 0.80 8.68
C LEU A 78 9.38 0.55 7.27
N TYR A 79 9.37 1.58 6.43
CA TYR A 79 9.75 1.48 5.03
C TYR A 79 10.78 2.53 4.61
N GLY A 80 11.54 2.21 3.56
CA GLY A 80 12.42 3.17 2.91
C GLY A 80 13.09 2.62 1.66
N GLY A 81 13.56 3.53 0.80
CA GLY A 81 14.10 3.15 -0.49
C GLY A 81 14.55 4.32 -1.35
N TYR A 82 14.65 4.05 -2.64
CA TYR A 82 14.98 5.02 -3.68
C TYR A 82 14.03 4.87 -4.87
N GLY A 83 13.36 5.95 -5.24
CA GLY A 83 12.54 6.09 -6.43
C GLY A 83 13.17 7.05 -7.46
N PHE A 84 12.80 6.89 -8.72
CA PHE A 84 13.13 7.84 -9.79
C PHE A 84 11.98 7.95 -10.80
N GLU A 85 11.94 9.08 -11.52
CA GLU A 85 11.11 9.30 -12.70
C GLU A 85 12.00 9.80 -13.85
N THR A 86 11.77 9.33 -15.07
CA THR A 86 12.46 9.81 -16.28
C THR A 86 11.69 10.93 -16.97
N GLU A 87 12.36 11.71 -17.83
CA GLU A 87 11.70 12.72 -18.68
C GLU A 87 10.61 12.15 -19.62
N SER A 88 10.52 10.81 -19.77
CA SER A 88 9.49 10.14 -20.55
C SER A 88 8.29 9.66 -19.72
N GLY A 89 8.24 9.92 -18.41
CA GLY A 89 7.18 9.46 -17.51
C GLY A 89 7.24 7.96 -17.18
N LEU A 90 8.44 7.37 -17.20
CA LEU A 90 8.69 6.05 -16.62
C LEU A 90 9.16 6.25 -15.17
N THR A 91 8.45 5.68 -14.22
CA THR A 91 8.86 5.61 -12.81
C THR A 91 9.47 4.25 -12.50
N GLY A 92 10.37 4.20 -11.52
CA GLY A 92 10.90 2.97 -10.97
C GLY A 92 11.38 3.15 -9.53
N SER A 93 11.33 2.09 -8.74
CA SER A 93 11.79 2.10 -7.35
C SER A 93 12.45 0.79 -6.92
N ILE A 94 13.30 0.91 -5.89
CA ILE A 94 13.73 -0.20 -5.03
C ILE A 94 13.60 0.26 -3.58
N GLY A 95 13.15 -0.61 -2.69
CA GLY A 95 13.01 -0.31 -1.27
C GLY A 95 12.99 -1.56 -0.40
N PHE A 96 12.78 -1.34 0.88
CA PHE A 96 12.57 -2.36 1.90
C PHE A 96 11.41 -1.93 2.79
N THR A 97 10.59 -2.88 3.21
CA THR A 97 9.53 -2.69 4.21
C THR A 97 9.61 -3.81 5.24
N GLY A 98 9.56 -3.44 6.53
CA GLY A 98 9.26 -4.37 7.62
C GLY A 98 7.90 -4.04 8.23
N TYR A 99 7.07 -5.05 8.44
CA TYR A 99 5.75 -4.95 9.09
C TYR A 99 5.87 -5.62 10.47
N TYR A 100 5.60 -4.86 11.54
CA TYR A 100 5.82 -5.31 12.92
C TYR A 100 4.57 -5.11 13.77
N TYR A 101 4.15 -6.14 14.51
CA TYR A 101 2.93 -6.10 15.31
C TYR A 101 3.21 -5.86 16.81
N THR A 102 2.29 -5.15 17.49
CA THR A 102 2.43 -4.83 18.93
C THR A 102 1.60 -5.71 19.86
N GLY A 103 0.82 -6.64 19.32
CA GLY A 103 0.02 -7.65 20.02
C GLY A 103 0.22 -9.02 19.38
N ASP A 104 -0.57 -10.02 19.76
CA ASP A 104 -0.44 -11.40 19.27
C ASP A 104 -1.27 -11.64 17.98
N PHE A 105 -1.46 -10.59 17.16
CA PHE A 105 -2.26 -10.62 15.92
C PHE A 105 -1.58 -11.46 14.82
N ASP A 106 -0.30 -11.18 14.55
CA ASP A 106 0.56 -11.86 13.59
C ASP A 106 2.04 -11.63 13.98
N ASP A 107 2.99 -12.30 13.33
CA ASP A 107 4.43 -12.13 13.51
C ASP A 107 5.07 -11.29 12.39
N THR A 108 6.38 -11.07 12.47
CA THR A 108 7.13 -10.11 11.65
C THR A 108 7.20 -10.52 10.17
N TYR A 109 7.03 -9.55 9.27
CA TYR A 109 7.31 -9.68 7.83
C TYR A 109 8.41 -8.71 7.42
N GLU A 110 9.43 -9.16 6.68
CA GLU A 110 10.47 -8.28 6.10
C GLU A 110 10.68 -8.58 4.60
N GLU A 111 10.58 -7.54 3.75
CA GLU A 111 10.62 -7.69 2.28
C GLU A 111 11.44 -6.63 1.55
N ILE A 112 12.03 -7.05 0.42
CA ILE A 112 12.60 -6.15 -0.59
C ILE A 112 11.54 -5.89 -1.66
N ASN A 113 11.31 -4.61 -1.93
CA ASN A 113 10.27 -4.10 -2.81
C ASN A 113 10.86 -3.51 -4.10
N LEU A 114 10.29 -3.89 -5.25
CA LEU A 114 10.61 -3.35 -6.58
C LEU A 114 9.35 -2.80 -7.23
N GLY A 115 9.41 -1.59 -7.79
CA GLY A 115 8.30 -0.95 -8.48
C GLY A 115 8.67 -0.43 -9.85
N LEU A 116 7.74 -0.47 -10.79
CA LEU A 116 7.78 0.17 -12.11
C LEU A 116 6.42 0.79 -12.43
N GLY A 117 6.39 1.95 -13.08
CA GLY A 117 5.15 2.60 -13.50
C GLY A 117 5.29 3.37 -14.81
N TYR A 118 4.21 3.40 -15.60
CA TYR A 118 4.17 4.15 -16.85
C TYR A 118 2.76 4.64 -17.18
N GLY A 119 2.57 5.97 -17.16
CA GLY A 119 1.27 6.59 -17.40
C GLY A 119 0.25 6.18 -16.33
N MET A 120 -0.76 5.42 -16.73
CA MET A 120 -1.83 4.94 -15.84
C MET A 120 -1.56 3.56 -15.21
N PHE A 121 -0.44 2.90 -15.51
CA PHE A 121 -0.18 1.50 -15.12
C PHE A 121 1.00 1.35 -14.17
N SER A 122 0.90 0.40 -13.24
CA SER A 122 1.96 0.01 -12.31
C SER A 122 2.21 -1.50 -12.32
N LEU A 123 3.43 -1.88 -11.95
CA LEU A 123 3.90 -3.24 -11.68
C LEU A 123 4.74 -3.20 -10.40
N GLY A 124 4.32 -3.94 -9.37
CA GLY A 124 5.07 -4.19 -8.15
C GLY A 124 5.55 -5.63 -8.08
N TYR A 125 6.72 -5.86 -7.49
CA TYR A 125 7.18 -7.18 -7.07
C TYR A 125 7.89 -7.07 -5.73
N SER A 126 7.46 -7.89 -4.77
CA SER A 126 8.01 -8.00 -3.43
C SER A 126 8.57 -9.41 -3.22
N SER A 127 9.69 -9.54 -2.52
CA SER A 127 10.16 -10.83 -2.00
C SER A 127 10.57 -10.65 -0.56
N GLY A 128 10.01 -11.45 0.34
CA GLY A 128 10.25 -11.36 1.78
C GLY A 128 10.20 -12.70 2.49
N GLU A 129 10.42 -12.62 3.79
CA GLU A 129 10.29 -13.70 4.77
C GLU A 129 9.28 -13.27 5.83
N TRP A 130 8.43 -14.19 6.26
CA TRP A 130 7.62 -14.09 7.47
C TRP A 130 8.31 -14.91 8.54
N ASP A 131 8.65 -14.32 9.69
CA ASP A 131 9.30 -15.03 10.81
C ASP A 131 8.40 -16.15 11.36
N GLY A 132 7.10 -15.84 11.46
CA GLY A 132 6.06 -16.74 11.97
C GLY A 132 6.28 -17.22 13.41
N PHE A 133 5.31 -17.96 13.94
CA PHE A 133 5.32 -18.43 15.33
C PHE A 133 6.25 -19.64 15.57
N GLY A 134 7.51 -19.54 15.11
CA GLY A 134 8.58 -20.52 15.29
C GLY A 134 8.91 -21.37 14.05
N THR A 135 8.42 -21.00 12.86
CA THR A 135 8.82 -21.59 11.57
C THR A 135 8.65 -20.54 10.47
N PRO A 136 9.75 -19.90 10.03
CA PRO A 136 9.68 -18.91 8.97
C PRO A 136 9.20 -19.45 7.63
N SER A 137 8.64 -18.57 6.81
CA SER A 137 8.07 -18.87 5.49
C SER A 137 8.54 -17.86 4.45
N ASP A 138 9.04 -18.37 3.32
CA ASP A 138 9.62 -17.58 2.25
C ASP A 138 8.49 -17.22 1.25
N TYR A 139 8.24 -15.94 0.96
CA TYR A 139 7.17 -15.53 0.04
C TYR A 139 7.66 -14.57 -1.07
N ASP A 140 7.00 -14.58 -2.22
CA ASP A 140 6.98 -13.43 -3.11
C ASP A 140 5.55 -12.97 -3.42
N PHE A 141 5.42 -11.75 -3.93
CA PHE A 141 4.14 -11.13 -4.23
C PHE A 141 4.26 -10.23 -5.47
N LEU A 142 3.33 -10.38 -6.40
CA LEU A 142 3.24 -9.64 -7.65
C LEU A 142 1.99 -8.76 -7.64
N GLU A 143 2.15 -7.45 -7.88
CA GLU A 143 1.01 -6.52 -8.06
C GLU A 143 0.99 -5.93 -9.48
N LEU A 144 -0.19 -5.91 -10.10
CA LEU A 144 -0.48 -5.17 -11.32
C LEU A 144 -1.57 -4.16 -11.02
N GLY A 145 -1.31 -2.86 -11.25
CA GLY A 145 -2.26 -1.80 -10.97
C GLY A 145 -2.57 -0.91 -12.16
N PHE A 146 -3.72 -0.24 -12.11
CA PHE A 146 -3.98 0.95 -12.92
C PHE A 146 -4.72 2.03 -12.12
N GLU A 147 -4.43 3.30 -12.38
CA GLU A 147 -5.19 4.47 -11.89
C GLU A 147 -5.41 5.50 -13.00
N THR A 148 -6.61 6.07 -13.06
CA THR A 148 -6.99 7.11 -14.03
C THR A 148 -6.99 8.51 -13.42
N GLU A 149 -6.77 9.55 -14.23
CA GLU A 149 -6.90 10.98 -13.81
C GLU A 149 -8.26 11.33 -13.15
N MET A 150 -9.28 10.46 -13.27
CA MET A 150 -10.60 10.62 -12.69
C MET A 150 -10.75 10.00 -11.29
N GLY A 151 -9.73 9.29 -10.78
CA GLY A 151 -9.77 8.59 -9.49
C GLY A 151 -10.36 7.18 -9.53
N LEU A 152 -10.70 6.64 -10.72
CA LEU A 152 -10.98 5.20 -10.87
C LEU A 152 -9.66 4.43 -10.92
N TYR A 153 -9.56 3.36 -10.15
CA TYR A 153 -8.41 2.45 -10.11
C TYR A 153 -8.84 0.97 -10.11
N GLY A 154 -7.87 0.09 -10.34
CA GLY A 154 -7.99 -1.33 -10.04
C GLY A 154 -6.64 -2.02 -9.87
N LYS A 155 -6.63 -3.12 -9.11
CA LYS A 155 -5.47 -3.93 -8.77
C LYS A 155 -5.72 -5.40 -9.05
N TYR A 156 -4.66 -6.12 -9.38
CA TYR A 156 -4.52 -7.57 -9.23
C TYR A 156 -3.27 -7.83 -8.39
N GLY A 157 -3.38 -8.60 -7.32
CA GLY A 157 -2.24 -9.02 -6.50
C GLY A 157 -2.24 -10.53 -6.32
N SER A 158 -1.06 -11.17 -6.31
CA SER A 158 -0.93 -12.63 -6.21
C SER A 158 0.36 -13.00 -5.47
N PHE A 159 0.28 -13.96 -4.54
CA PHE A 159 1.41 -14.48 -3.78
C PHE A 159 2.10 -15.66 -4.48
N GLY A 160 3.25 -16.06 -3.95
CA GLY A 160 4.00 -17.23 -4.39
C GLY A 160 5.05 -17.70 -3.37
N LYS A 161 5.83 -18.71 -3.78
CA LYS A 161 6.72 -19.57 -2.97
C LYS A 161 5.95 -20.44 -1.97
N ASP A 162 6.06 -20.17 -0.66
CA ASP A 162 5.39 -20.92 0.41
C ASP A 162 4.05 -20.26 0.82
N ALA A 163 3.73 -19.09 0.26
CA ALA A 163 2.40 -18.47 0.27
C ALA A 163 1.69 -18.66 -1.08
N ASP A 164 0.36 -18.59 -1.09
CA ASP A 164 -0.49 -18.74 -2.28
C ASP A 164 -1.69 -17.75 -2.21
N GLY A 165 -2.53 -17.74 -3.25
CA GLY A 165 -3.74 -16.93 -3.34
C GLY A 165 -3.58 -15.62 -4.13
N ASP A 166 -4.71 -15.10 -4.61
CA ASP A 166 -4.79 -13.86 -5.38
C ASP A 166 -6.02 -12.99 -5.05
N TYR A 167 -5.95 -11.72 -5.41
CA TYR A 167 -7.07 -10.80 -5.27
C TYR A 167 -7.21 -9.83 -6.45
N LEU A 168 -8.45 -9.41 -6.69
CA LEU A 168 -8.83 -8.32 -7.58
C LEU A 168 -9.52 -7.22 -6.77
N GLU A 169 -9.05 -5.98 -6.90
CA GLU A 169 -9.73 -4.80 -6.34
C GLU A 169 -10.09 -3.80 -7.45
N PHE A 170 -11.28 -3.19 -7.36
CA PHE A 170 -11.68 -2.06 -8.20
C PHE A 170 -12.28 -0.95 -7.34
N GLY A 171 -11.81 0.28 -7.52
CA GLY A 171 -12.21 1.38 -6.64
C GLY A 171 -12.34 2.74 -7.31
N TYR A 172 -12.89 3.67 -6.53
CA TYR A 172 -13.03 5.07 -6.85
C TYR A 172 -12.63 5.93 -5.65
N GLY A 173 -11.64 6.80 -5.85
CA GLY A 173 -11.18 7.79 -4.88
C GLY A 173 -11.41 9.23 -5.33
N THR A 174 -11.73 10.13 -4.40
CA THR A 174 -11.80 11.58 -4.67
C THR A 174 -11.57 12.43 -3.42
N THR A 175 -10.95 13.60 -3.57
CA THR A 175 -10.70 14.56 -2.48
C THR A 175 -11.75 15.66 -2.48
N VAL A 176 -12.49 15.82 -1.37
CA VAL A 176 -13.50 16.86 -1.17
C VAL A 176 -13.11 17.75 0.01
N SER A 177 -12.75 19.01 -0.26
CA SER A 177 -12.36 20.00 0.77
C SER A 177 -11.24 19.51 1.70
N GLU A 178 -10.16 18.97 1.10
CA GLU A 178 -9.01 18.40 1.81
C GLU A 178 -9.35 17.18 2.71
N ILE A 179 -10.45 16.48 2.43
CA ILE A 179 -10.80 15.17 2.98
C ILE A 179 -10.84 14.19 1.82
N ASP A 180 -10.09 13.12 1.92
CA ASP A 180 -9.99 12.06 0.93
C ASP A 180 -11.10 11.03 1.20
N LEU A 181 -11.86 10.64 0.17
CA LEU A 181 -13.02 9.74 0.27
C LEU A 181 -12.93 8.63 -0.78
N GLY A 182 -13.07 7.38 -0.34
CA GLY A 182 -12.96 6.20 -1.21
C GLY A 182 -14.12 5.22 -1.08
N VAL A 183 -14.37 4.50 -2.16
CA VAL A 183 -15.13 3.25 -2.17
C VAL A 183 -14.44 2.24 -3.07
N SER A 184 -14.27 1.00 -2.62
CA SER A 184 -13.75 -0.09 -3.45
C SER A 184 -14.48 -1.40 -3.23
N PHE A 185 -14.29 -2.31 -4.18
CA PHE A 185 -14.85 -3.65 -4.23
C PHE A 185 -13.68 -4.61 -4.38
N ILE A 186 -13.52 -5.52 -3.43
CA ILE A 186 -12.44 -6.51 -3.42
C ILE A 186 -13.01 -7.93 -3.55
N PHE A 187 -12.27 -8.77 -4.27
CA PHE A 187 -12.52 -10.20 -4.46
C PHE A 187 -11.20 -10.92 -4.16
N SER A 188 -11.21 -11.88 -3.24
CA SER A 188 -10.03 -12.64 -2.79
C SER A 188 -10.28 -14.13 -2.98
N ASP A 189 -9.30 -14.88 -3.49
CA ASP A 189 -9.34 -16.34 -3.65
C ASP A 189 -8.07 -16.99 -3.08
N ASP A 190 -8.23 -18.17 -2.47
CA ASP A 190 -7.19 -18.98 -1.76
C ASP A 190 -6.25 -18.21 -0.79
N LEU A 191 -6.74 -17.12 -0.17
CA LEU A 191 -5.93 -16.19 0.63
C LEU A 191 -6.04 -16.41 2.16
N GLY A 192 -5.00 -17.04 2.72
CA GLY A 192 -4.74 -17.12 4.16
C GLY A 192 -5.43 -18.28 4.89
N ASP A 193 -5.26 -18.35 6.22
CA ASP A 193 -5.70 -19.48 7.06
C ASP A 193 -7.25 -19.61 7.18
N GLN A 194 -8.00 -18.74 6.49
CA GLN A 194 -9.45 -18.90 6.25
C GLN A 194 -9.70 -19.87 5.08
N ALA A 195 -9.22 -21.10 5.23
CA ALA A 195 -9.35 -22.15 4.22
C ALA A 195 -10.81 -22.33 3.72
N ASP A 196 -10.95 -22.51 2.40
CA ASP A 196 -12.21 -22.62 1.64
C ASP A 196 -13.07 -21.32 1.53
N ALA A 197 -12.53 -20.12 1.81
CA ALA A 197 -13.31 -18.86 1.79
C ALA A 197 -12.97 -17.85 0.67
N GLU A 198 -13.68 -17.92 -0.47
CA GLU A 198 -13.81 -16.78 -1.40
C GLU A 198 -14.28 -15.53 -0.63
N SER A 199 -13.46 -14.48 -0.55
CA SER A 199 -13.77 -13.24 0.18
C SER A 199 -14.27 -12.15 -0.77
N GLN A 200 -15.35 -11.46 -0.41
CA GLN A 200 -15.93 -10.37 -1.22
C GLN A 200 -16.45 -9.25 -0.31
N ALA A 201 -15.92 -8.03 -0.47
CA ALA A 201 -16.27 -6.89 0.38
C ALA A 201 -16.47 -5.58 -0.39
N VAL A 202 -17.15 -4.62 0.26
CA VAL A 202 -17.34 -3.25 -0.23
C VAL A 202 -16.78 -2.28 0.81
N ILE A 203 -15.57 -1.82 0.56
CA ILE A 203 -14.79 -1.01 1.50
C ILE A 203 -15.13 0.46 1.31
N PHE A 204 -15.36 1.18 2.40
CA PHE A 204 -15.47 2.64 2.44
C PHE A 204 -14.30 3.22 3.21
N SER A 205 -13.60 4.20 2.64
CA SER A 205 -12.46 4.85 3.28
C SER A 205 -12.62 6.36 3.37
N VAL A 206 -12.04 6.93 4.43
CA VAL A 206 -11.92 8.38 4.63
C VAL A 206 -10.54 8.71 5.18
N GLY A 207 -9.91 9.76 4.69
CA GLY A 207 -8.57 10.16 5.12
C GLY A 207 -8.31 11.66 4.99
N LYS A 208 -7.11 12.05 5.44
CA LYS A 208 -6.54 13.37 5.18
C LYS A 208 -5.01 13.31 5.22
N SER A 209 -4.38 13.91 4.22
CA SER A 209 -2.95 14.24 4.20
C SER A 209 -2.67 15.68 4.68
N PHE A 210 -1.46 15.92 5.19
CA PHE A 210 -0.95 17.20 5.70
C PHE A 210 0.47 17.48 5.19
#